data_AF-A0A451BR40-F1
#
_entry.id   AF-A0A451BR40-F1
#
_cell.length_a   1.000
_cell.length_b   1.000
_cell.length_c   1.000
_cell.angle_alpha   90.00
_cell.angle_beta   90.00
_cell.angle_gamma   90.00
#
_symmetry.space_group_name_H-M   'P 1'
#
loop_
_entity.id
_entity.type
_entity.pdbx_description
1 polymer ?
#
loop_
_entity_poly.entity_id
_entity_poly.type
_entity_poly.pdbx_seq_one_letter_code
_entity_poly.pdbx_strand_id
1 'polypeptide(L)'
;MQWYNQEHCHSAIRYVTPGQRHGGEDTALLEKRQRLYEVVKARNPHRWSGKTKNWNPVNEVWLNPPKEIRTKAEKLGKQSRTSPDNCVDKHRYR
;
A
#
# COMPACT_ATOMS: atom_id res chain seq x y z
N MET A 1 -22.64 -10.68 -1.93
CA MET A 1 -22.18 -9.44 -2.59
C MET A 1 -21.93 -8.30 -1.60
N GLN A 2 -22.80 -8.08 -0.61
CA GLN A 2 -22.69 -6.93 0.31
C GLN A 2 -21.39 -6.88 1.09
N TRP A 3 -20.95 -8.02 1.62
CA TRP A 3 -19.72 -8.11 2.41
C TRP A 3 -18.49 -7.51 1.68
N TYR A 4 -18.27 -7.84 0.40
CA TYR A 4 -17.11 -7.34 -0.36
C TYR A 4 -17.13 -5.82 -0.53
N ASN A 5 -18.31 -5.24 -0.75
CA ASN A 5 -18.50 -3.83 -1.08
C ASN A 5 -18.66 -2.91 0.13
N GLN A 6 -19.26 -3.41 1.22
CA GLN A 6 -19.69 -2.57 2.34
C GLN A 6 -19.07 -2.93 3.68
N GLU A 7 -18.55 -4.15 3.85
CA GLU A 7 -18.05 -4.61 5.16
C GLU A 7 -16.54 -4.88 5.13
N HIS A 8 -16.07 -5.52 4.07
CA HIS A 8 -14.67 -5.87 3.90
C HIS A 8 -13.83 -4.65 3.51
N CYS A 9 -12.86 -4.33 4.36
CA CYS A 9 -11.91 -3.28 4.12
C CYS A 9 -10.72 -3.81 3.32
N HIS A 10 -10.51 -3.27 2.12
CA HIS A 10 -9.47 -3.76 1.21
C HIS A 10 -8.14 -3.05 1.47
N SER A 11 -7.07 -3.82 1.65
CA SER A 11 -5.73 -3.28 1.90
C SER A 11 -5.21 -2.41 0.76
N ALA A 12 -5.58 -2.73 -0.49
CA ALA A 12 -5.22 -1.97 -1.70
C ALA A 12 -5.72 -0.52 -1.66
N ILE A 13 -6.87 -0.27 -1.03
CA ILE A 13 -7.46 1.06 -0.82
C ILE A 13 -7.37 1.48 0.65
N ARG A 14 -6.28 1.07 1.33
CA ARG A 14 -5.93 1.53 2.68
C ARG A 14 -6.98 1.24 3.75
N TYR A 15 -7.55 0.03 3.68
CA TYR A 15 -8.55 -0.46 4.63
C TYR A 15 -9.80 0.43 4.65
N VAL A 16 -10.29 0.73 3.46
CA VAL A 16 -11.58 1.36 3.19
C VAL A 16 -12.42 0.34 2.42
N THR A 17 -13.74 0.43 2.53
CA THR A 17 -14.64 -0.40 1.74
C THR A 17 -14.81 0.20 0.34
N PRO A 18 -15.10 -0.60 -0.70
CA PRO A 18 -15.37 -0.06 -2.03
C PRO A 18 -16.54 0.92 -2.01
N GLY A 19 -17.58 0.66 -1.23
CA GLY A 19 -18.73 1.55 -1.05
C GLY A 19 -18.34 2.93 -0.51
N GLN A 20 -17.54 2.99 0.56
CA GLN A 20 -17.04 4.24 1.12
C GLN A 20 -16.20 5.04 0.11
N ARG A 21 -15.37 4.35 -0.68
CA ARG A 21 -14.60 5.00 -1.75
C ARG A 21 -15.49 5.53 -2.86
N HIS A 22 -16.48 4.76 -3.31
CA HIS A 22 -17.43 5.22 -4.32
C HIS A 22 -18.27 6.41 -3.84
N GLY A 23 -18.56 6.49 -2.54
CA GLY A 23 -19.18 7.65 -1.90
C GLY A 23 -18.24 8.83 -1.64
N GLY A 24 -16.93 8.71 -1.91
CA GLY A 24 -15.94 9.76 -1.64
C GLY A 24 -15.59 9.98 -0.17
N GLU A 25 -16.02 9.07 0.72
CA GLU A 25 -15.77 9.16 2.16
C GLU A 25 -14.33 8.77 2.55
N ASP A 26 -13.63 8.09 1.64
CA ASP A 26 -12.29 7.55 1.86
C ASP A 26 -11.29 8.63 2.27
N THR A 27 -11.33 9.79 1.63
CA THR A 27 -10.40 10.91 1.87
C THR A 27 -10.52 11.42 3.30
N ALA A 28 -11.74 11.76 3.74
CA ALA A 28 -11.97 12.26 5.10
C ALA A 28 -11.63 11.21 6.17
N LEU A 29 -11.91 9.94 5.90
CA LEU A 29 -11.61 8.84 6.82
C LEU A 29 -10.10 8.57 6.94
N LEU A 30 -9.38 8.66 5.82
CA LEU A 30 -7.93 8.52 5.78
C LEU A 30 -7.20 9.69 6.45
N GLU A 31 -7.66 10.93 6.25
CA GLU A 31 -7.13 12.10 6.95
C GLU A 31 -7.29 11.99 8.48
N LYS A 32 -8.47 11.56 8.94
CA LYS A 32 -8.72 11.33 10.38
C LYS A 32 -7.76 10.28 10.94
N ARG A 33 -7.54 9.18 10.21
CA ARG A 33 -6.59 8.13 10.61
C ARG A 33 -5.16 8.65 10.66
N GLN A 34 -4.75 9.44 9.67
CA GLN A 34 -3.41 10.02 9.66
C GLN A 34 -3.15 10.87 10.91
N ARG A 35 -4.07 11.81 11.21
CA ARG A 35 -3.96 12.68 12.40
C ARG A 35 -3.89 11.86 13.69
N LEU A 36 -4.73 10.83 13.83
CA LEU A 36 -4.71 9.96 15.00
C LEU A 36 -3.36 9.26 15.16
N TYR A 37 -2.82 8.69 14.08
CA TYR A 37 -1.55 7.97 14.12
C TYR A 37 -0.38 8.91 14.44
N GLU A 38 -0.39 10.14 13.93
CA GLU A 38 0.60 11.16 14.25
C GLU A 38 0.55 11.55 15.74
N VAL A 39 -0.64 11.79 16.28
CA VAL A 39 -0.83 12.10 17.72
C VAL A 39 -0.38 10.93 18.59
N VAL A 40 -0.78 9.70 18.26
CA VAL A 40 -0.39 8.50 19.03
C VAL A 40 1.12 8.26 18.96
N LYS A 41 1.74 8.50 17.81
CA LYS A 41 3.20 8.40 17.66
C LYS A 41 3.91 9.47 18.49
N ALA A 42 3.43 10.71 18.49
CA ALA A 42 4.01 11.79 19.28
C ALA A 42 3.93 11.51 20.80
N ARG A 43 2.85 10.87 21.25
CA ARG A 43 2.67 10.48 22.66
C ARG A 43 3.62 9.36 23.10
N ASN A 44 3.90 8.38 22.25
CA ASN A 44 4.71 7.20 22.60
C ASN A 44 5.80 6.91 21.55
N PRO A 45 6.80 7.79 21.38
CA PRO A 45 7.77 7.66 20.29
C PRO A 45 8.60 6.37 20.38
N HIS A 46 8.90 5.88 21.60
CA HIS A 46 9.68 4.66 21.80
C HIS A 46 9.04 3.40 21.19
N ARG A 47 7.71 3.38 21.00
CA ARG A 47 6.99 2.25 20.38
C ARG A 47 7.18 2.22 18.86
N TRP A 48 7.58 3.33 18.24
CA TRP A 48 7.60 3.48 16.80
C TRP A 48 9.05 3.56 16.30
N SER A 49 9.49 2.52 15.57
CA SER A 49 10.82 2.48 14.96
C SER A 49 10.95 3.35 13.70
N GLY A 50 9.84 3.85 13.13
CA GLY A 50 9.86 4.53 11.85
C GLY A 50 8.64 5.38 11.55
N LYS A 51 8.39 5.62 10.26
CA LYS A 51 7.24 6.39 9.77
C LYS A 51 5.92 5.67 10.08
N THR A 52 4.85 6.44 10.25
CA THR A 52 3.49 5.89 10.37
C THR A 52 3.09 5.24 9.04
N LYS A 53 2.07 4.36 9.08
CA LYS A 53 1.50 3.76 7.86
C LYS A 53 1.07 4.88 6.90
N ASN A 54 1.29 4.67 5.61
CA ASN A 54 0.86 5.61 4.57
C ASN A 54 -0.68 5.63 4.48
N TRP A 55 -1.26 6.74 4.91
CA TRP A 55 -2.70 7.02 4.89
C TRP A 55 -3.11 7.96 3.75
N ASN A 56 -2.25 8.24 2.78
CA ASN A 56 -2.64 9.07 1.65
C ASN A 56 -3.72 8.35 0.81
N PRO A 57 -4.71 9.10 0.28
CA PRO A 57 -5.72 8.54 -0.61
C PRO A 57 -5.05 7.91 -1.84
N VAL A 58 -5.63 6.79 -2.31
CA VAL A 58 -5.13 6.08 -3.49
C VAL A 58 -5.99 6.50 -4.66
N ASN A 59 -5.44 7.27 -5.61
CA ASN A 59 -6.22 7.84 -6.71
C ASN A 59 -6.77 6.77 -7.67
N GLU A 60 -5.95 5.78 -8.02
CA GLU A 60 -6.32 4.78 -9.03
C GLU A 60 -6.02 3.36 -8.55
N VAL A 61 -7.01 2.48 -8.63
CA VAL A 61 -6.88 1.05 -8.35
C VAL A 61 -7.62 0.28 -9.43
N TRP A 62 -6.95 -0.72 -9.99
CA TRP A 62 -7.47 -1.54 -11.07
C TRP A 62 -7.81 -2.93 -10.56
N LEU A 63 -9.09 -3.34 -10.63
CA LEU A 63 -9.49 -4.72 -10.38
C LEU A 63 -9.08 -5.65 -11.54
N ASN A 64 -9.21 -5.15 -12.76
CA ASN A 64 -8.85 -5.86 -13.98
C ASN A 64 -8.25 -4.84 -14.98
N PRO A 65 -6.95 -4.51 -14.86
CA PRO A 65 -6.35 -3.46 -15.68
C PRO A 65 -6.44 -3.79 -17.17
N PRO A 66 -6.52 -2.79 -18.06
CA PRO A 66 -6.45 -3.00 -19.51
C PRO A 66 -5.11 -3.64 -19.90
N LYS A 67 -5.10 -4.37 -21.02
CA LYS A 67 -3.93 -5.16 -21.46
C LYS A 67 -2.65 -4.32 -21.54
N GLU A 68 -2.75 -3.07 -21.98
CA GLU A 68 -1.62 -2.14 -22.09
C GLU A 68 -0.97 -1.84 -20.74
N ILE A 69 -1.78 -1.63 -19.70
CA ILE A 69 -1.29 -1.37 -18.33
C ILE A 69 -0.65 -2.64 -17.75
N ARG A 70 -1.23 -3.83 -18.02
CA ARG A 70 -0.62 -5.11 -17.64
C ARG A 70 0.76 -5.29 -18.26
N THR A 71 0.87 -5.10 -19.57
CA THR A 71 2.13 -5.25 -20.29
C THR A 71 3.18 -4.23 -19.82
N LYS A 72 2.77 -2.99 -19.51
CA LYS A 72 3.68 -1.99 -18.90
C LYS A 72 4.17 -2.42 -17.51
N ALA A 73 3.27 -2.89 -16.63
CA ALA A 73 3.62 -3.36 -15.29
C ALA A 73 4.59 -4.56 -15.34
N GLU A 74 4.36 -5.52 -16.25
CA GLU A 74 5.25 -6.66 -16.47
C GLU A 74 6.64 -6.26 -16.96
N LYS A 75 6.73 -5.24 -17.83
CA LYS A 75 8.02 -4.72 -18.32
C LYS A 75 8.79 -3.99 -17.22
N LEU A 76 8.12 -3.15 -16.41
CA LEU A 76 8.71 -2.45 -15.27
C LEU A 76 9.30 -3.43 -14.23
N GLY A 77 8.61 -4.54 -13.92
CA GLY A 77 9.12 -5.58 -13.00
C GLY A 77 10.21 -6.50 -13.58
N LYS A 78 10.49 -6.41 -14.88
CA LYS A 78 11.63 -7.12 -15.53
C LYS A 78 12.88 -6.25 -15.59
N GLN A 79 12.72 -4.93 -15.72
CA GLN A 79 13.84 -3.97 -15.74
C GLN A 79 14.56 -3.87 -14.39
N SER A 80 13.89 -4.13 -13.26
CA SER A 80 14.51 -4.13 -11.92
C SER A 80 15.26 -5.42 -11.56
N ARG A 81 15.29 -6.43 -12.45
CA ARG A 81 15.97 -7.72 -12.23
C ARG A 81 17.31 -7.86 -12.93
N THR A 82 17.76 -6.82 -13.63
CA THR A 82 19.12 -6.76 -14.19
C THR A 82 19.92 -5.72 -13.42
N SER A 83 20.25 -6.03 -12.16
CA SER A 83 21.41 -5.41 -11.51
C SER A 83 22.59 -6.36 -11.74
N PRO A 84 23.65 -5.97 -12.46
CA PRO A 84 24.85 -6.78 -12.56
C PRO A 84 25.73 -6.54 -11.33
N ASP A 85 25.21 -6.82 -10.12
CA ASP A 85 26.04 -6.88 -8.92
C ASP A 85 26.17 -8.35 -8.51
N ASN A 86 27.07 -9.02 -9.22
CA ASN A 86 27.52 -10.36 -8.87
C ASN A 86 28.60 -10.23 -7.78
N CYS A 87 28.19 -10.01 -6.52
CA CYS A 87 29.07 -10.19 -5.38
C CYS A 87 28.85 -11.61 -4.83
N VAL A 88 29.66 -12.55 -5.30
CA VAL A 88 29.63 -13.94 -4.87
C VAL A 88 30.57 -14.10 -3.68
N ASP A 89 30.13 -13.75 -2.47
CA ASP A 89 30.85 -14.15 -1.26
C ASP A 89 30.26 -15.47 -0.72
N LYS A 90 30.83 -16.58 -1.20
CA LYS A 90 30.64 -17.90 -0.61
C LYS A 90 31.39 -17.97 0.71
N HIS A 91 30.73 -17.62 1.82
CA HIS A 91 31.18 -18.06 3.13
C HIS A 91 30.58 -19.42 3.45
N ARG A 92 31.47 -20.41 3.37
CA ARG A 92 31.36 -21.79 3.83
C ARG A 92 31.01 -21.78 5.33
N TYR A 93 29.81 -22.24 5.70
CA TYR A 93 29.58 -22.68 7.07
C TYR A 93 30.22 -24.06 7.25
N ARG A 94 31.05 -24.15 8.29
CA ARG A 94 31.63 -25.38 8.82
C ARG A 94 30.59 -26.16 9.61
#